data_AF-A0A1G9A4T0-F1
#
_entry.id   AF-A0A1G9A4T0-F1
#
_cell.length_a   1.000
_cell.length_b   1.000
_cell.length_c   1.000
_cell.angle_alpha   90.00
_cell.angle_beta   90.00
_cell.angle_gamma   90.00
#
_symmetry.space_group_name_H-M   'P 1'
#
loop_
_entity.id
_entity.type
_entity.pdbx_description
1 polymer ?
#
loop_
_entity_poly.entity_id
_entity_poly.type
_entity_poly.pdbx_seq_one_letter_code
_entity_poly.pdbx_strand_id
1 'polypeptide(L)'
;MALNPADADLVVVAGPLTPRFTEPVERIWRQVPRPRAFVRVREHEVGDRLDTASVVLSRGGEHEDGGGEVRNGLVMADRGTDRDGLALDRLHVPLGPLLPNWPAGLVVHTTLQGDVIQHAQVDTPDEVGVGEDFWRWPWWPAGTGEKITSGGVARIRLVELLDALGRLFAVAGWLDVAMRAGVLRDFLLEGAESAWVRRRLLRLITRVRRSRTWRWLTAELGEHRHSVVGDVSTRCSAWLNEMERLLVDLDSIESVPLDGPGSGDRSVPVSPQRVLPELLEGTEFASARLIVASLEPWRSPDEVGSPGGVDD
;
A
#
# COMPACT_ATOMS: atom_id res chain seq x y z
N MET A 1 -8.62 -12.86 -3.95
CA MET A 1 -8.58 -12.04 -2.73
C MET A 1 -9.95 -11.40 -2.57
N ALA A 2 -10.50 -11.41 -1.36
CA ALA A 2 -11.77 -10.74 -1.06
C ALA A 2 -11.65 -9.23 -1.31
N LEU A 3 -12.67 -8.61 -1.91
CA LEU A 3 -12.67 -7.17 -2.20
C LEU A 3 -13.27 -6.35 -1.04
N ASN A 4 -14.05 -7.02 -0.18
CA ASN A 4 -14.62 -6.47 1.05
C ASN A 4 -14.79 -7.61 2.09
N PRO A 5 -15.05 -7.28 3.37
CA PRO A 5 -15.21 -8.30 4.42
C PRO A 5 -16.35 -9.30 4.18
N ALA A 6 -17.40 -8.92 3.44
CA ALA A 6 -18.52 -9.81 3.12
C ALA A 6 -18.16 -10.87 2.06
N ASP A 7 -17.11 -10.65 1.26
CA ASP A 7 -16.57 -11.64 0.32
C ASP A 7 -15.52 -12.55 0.97
N ALA A 8 -15.24 -12.36 2.26
CA ALA A 8 -14.22 -13.09 2.99
C ALA A 8 -14.83 -14.19 3.88
N ASP A 9 -14.00 -15.20 4.12
CA ASP A 9 -14.22 -16.34 5.00
C ASP A 9 -13.04 -16.52 5.97
N LEU A 10 -11.86 -15.95 5.65
CA LEU A 10 -10.67 -15.99 6.50
C LEU A 10 -10.11 -14.59 6.77
N VAL A 11 -9.86 -14.28 8.04
CA VAL A 11 -9.07 -13.11 8.45
C VAL A 11 -7.74 -13.57 9.00
N VAL A 12 -6.64 -13.07 8.40
CA VAL A 12 -5.27 -13.36 8.82
C VAL A 12 -4.62 -12.07 9.32
N VAL A 13 -4.07 -12.10 10.53
CA VAL A 13 -3.22 -11.04 11.09
C VAL A 13 -1.79 -11.54 11.12
N ALA A 14 -0.93 -10.98 10.27
CA ALA A 14 0.50 -11.25 10.25
C ALA A 14 1.25 -10.23 11.09
N GLY A 15 2.11 -10.71 11.99
CA GLY A 15 2.91 -9.86 12.87
C GLY A 15 2.20 -9.40 14.16
N PRO A 16 2.84 -8.49 14.93
CA PRO A 16 2.29 -8.01 16.19
C PRO A 16 1.04 -7.15 15.96
N LEU A 17 -0.04 -7.46 16.69
CA LEU A 17 -1.24 -6.62 16.72
C LEU A 17 -1.08 -5.59 17.82
N THR A 18 -0.77 -4.34 17.46
CA THR A 18 -0.65 -3.25 18.43
C THR A 18 -2.04 -2.79 18.90
N PRO A 19 -2.15 -2.10 20.05
CA PRO A 19 -3.43 -1.60 20.55
C PRO A 19 -4.20 -0.75 19.50
N ARG A 20 -3.47 0.04 18.69
CA ARG A 20 -4.03 0.86 17.60
C ARG A 20 -4.86 0.07 16.59
N PHE A 21 -4.50 -1.18 16.33
CA PHE A 21 -5.15 -2.02 15.31
C PHE A 21 -6.14 -3.03 15.89
N THR A 22 -6.24 -3.15 17.21
CA THR A 22 -7.09 -4.17 17.87
C THR A 22 -8.58 -3.94 17.54
N GLU A 23 -9.11 -2.76 17.84
CA GLU A 23 -10.51 -2.45 17.57
C GLU A 23 -10.85 -2.44 16.05
N PRO A 24 -10.03 -1.85 15.16
CA PRO A 24 -10.25 -1.95 13.72
C PRO A 24 -10.35 -3.39 13.18
N VAL A 25 -9.47 -4.29 13.64
CA VAL A 25 -9.48 -5.70 13.21
C VAL A 25 -10.73 -6.42 13.70
N GLU A 26 -11.14 -6.21 14.95
CA GLU A 26 -12.38 -6.78 15.50
C GLU A 26 -13.63 -6.30 14.74
N ARG A 27 -13.63 -5.03 14.28
CA ARG A 27 -14.72 -4.48 13.48
C ARG A 27 -14.80 -5.14 12.10
N ILE A 28 -13.67 -5.46 11.48
CA ILE A 28 -13.63 -6.23 10.22
C ILE A 28 -14.14 -7.65 10.46
N TRP A 29 -13.61 -8.33 11.49
CA TRP A 29 -14.01 -9.69 11.82
C TRP A 29 -15.52 -9.85 12.01
N ARG A 30 -16.17 -8.88 12.67
CA ARG A 30 -17.63 -8.87 12.85
C ARG A 30 -18.43 -8.81 11.54
N GLN A 31 -17.85 -8.24 10.47
CA GLN A 31 -18.49 -8.12 9.16
C GLN A 31 -18.29 -9.35 8.26
N VAL A 32 -17.38 -10.26 8.63
CA VAL A 32 -17.12 -11.49 7.88
C VAL A 32 -18.27 -12.48 8.11
N PRO A 33 -18.97 -12.95 7.05
CA PRO A 33 -20.06 -13.91 7.16
C PRO A 33 -19.56 -15.29 7.59
N ARG A 34 -20.45 -16.12 8.16
CA ARG A 34 -20.14 -17.54 8.43
C ARG A 34 -20.28 -18.37 7.14
N PRO A 35 -19.49 -19.46 6.96
CA PRO A 35 -18.43 -19.94 7.85
C PRO A 35 -17.21 -19.01 7.83
N ARG A 36 -16.59 -18.79 9.00
CA ARG A 36 -15.44 -17.89 9.13
C ARG A 36 -14.36 -18.41 10.06
N ALA A 37 -13.12 -18.04 9.79
CA ALA A 37 -11.95 -18.33 10.64
C ALA A 37 -11.10 -17.06 10.86
N PHE A 38 -10.54 -16.93 12.06
CA PHE A 38 -9.62 -15.85 12.42
C PHE A 38 -8.29 -16.45 12.85
N VAL A 39 -7.20 -16.01 12.23
CA VAL A 39 -5.87 -16.58 12.46
C VAL A 39 -4.85 -15.48 12.66
N ARG A 40 -4.01 -15.65 13.69
CA ARG A 40 -2.81 -14.84 13.89
C ARG A 40 -1.60 -15.67 13.49
N VAL A 41 -0.76 -15.12 12.62
CA VAL A 41 0.43 -15.80 12.11
C VAL A 41 1.69 -15.03 12.48
N ARG A 42 2.71 -15.79 12.90
CA ARG A 42 4.10 -15.37 12.93
C ARG A 42 4.82 -16.06 11.77
N GLU A 43 5.95 -15.52 11.33
CA GLU A 43 6.67 -15.96 10.12
C GLU A 43 6.86 -17.49 10.04
N HIS A 44 7.25 -18.13 11.14
CA HIS A 44 7.52 -19.57 11.17
C HIS A 44 6.29 -20.48 11.29
N GLU A 45 5.09 -19.93 11.58
CA GLU A 45 3.87 -20.73 11.81
C GLU A 45 2.85 -20.60 10.66
N VAL A 46 3.17 -19.87 9.59
CA VAL A 46 2.17 -19.50 8.56
C VAL A 46 1.47 -20.72 7.98
N GLY A 47 2.21 -21.76 7.58
CA GLY A 47 1.65 -22.99 6.98
C GLY A 47 0.65 -23.70 7.91
N ASP A 48 1.13 -24.11 9.09
CA ASP A 48 0.32 -24.84 10.08
C ASP A 48 -0.97 -24.09 10.47
N ARG A 49 -0.85 -22.76 10.60
CA ARG A 49 -1.97 -21.88 10.98
C ARG A 49 -3.01 -21.77 9.88
N LEU A 50 -2.59 -21.70 8.61
CA LEU A 50 -3.51 -21.67 7.47
C LEU A 50 -4.19 -23.03 7.25
N ASP A 51 -3.46 -24.13 7.44
CA ASP A 51 -4.04 -25.48 7.39
C ASP A 51 -5.11 -25.66 8.47
N THR A 52 -4.85 -25.18 9.68
CA THR A 52 -5.83 -25.18 10.77
C THR A 52 -7.09 -24.38 10.42
N ALA A 53 -6.92 -23.19 9.82
CA ALA A 53 -8.04 -22.37 9.37
C ALA A 53 -8.88 -23.09 8.29
N SER A 54 -8.22 -23.73 7.32
CA SER A 54 -8.88 -24.51 6.27
C SER A 54 -9.76 -25.63 6.85
N VAL A 55 -9.27 -26.31 7.90
CA VAL A 55 -10.05 -27.32 8.62
C VAL A 55 -11.27 -26.71 9.32
N VAL A 56 -11.14 -25.54 9.96
CA VAL A 56 -12.26 -24.84 10.61
C VAL A 56 -13.34 -24.44 9.60
N LEU A 57 -12.94 -23.89 8.45
CA LEU A 57 -13.86 -23.49 7.37
C LEU A 57 -14.57 -24.71 6.78
N SER A 58 -13.85 -25.80 6.57
CA SER A 58 -14.39 -27.07 6.07
C SER A 58 -15.43 -27.70 7.03
N ARG A 59 -15.38 -27.35 8.32
CA ARG A 59 -16.30 -27.84 9.36
C ARG A 59 -17.47 -26.89 9.65
N GLY A 60 -17.56 -25.73 8.98
CA GLY A 60 -18.64 -24.77 9.16
C GLY A 60 -18.39 -23.63 10.15
N GLY A 61 -17.17 -23.48 10.67
CA GLY A 61 -16.80 -22.46 11.67
C GLY A 61 -17.05 -22.89 13.13
N GLU A 62 -16.37 -22.25 14.08
CA GLU A 62 -16.58 -22.51 15.52
C GLU A 62 -17.97 -22.07 15.98
N HIS A 63 -18.65 -22.92 16.75
CA HIS A 63 -19.87 -22.60 17.49
C HIS A 63 -19.49 -21.78 18.75
N GLU A 64 -19.44 -20.46 18.65
CA GLU A 64 -19.58 -19.59 19.81
C GLU A 64 -21.03 -19.11 19.90
N ASP A 65 -21.76 -19.67 20.87
CA ASP A 65 -23.02 -19.15 21.40
C ASP A 65 -22.71 -17.98 22.37
N GLY A 66 -23.18 -16.77 22.06
CA GLY A 66 -23.00 -15.60 22.91
C GLY A 66 -23.68 -14.36 22.36
N GLY A 67 -24.81 -13.98 22.96
CA GLY A 67 -25.73 -12.95 22.47
C GLY A 67 -25.29 -11.50 22.65
N GLY A 68 -26.08 -10.59 22.06
CA GLY A 68 -25.99 -9.15 22.30
C GLY A 68 -26.37 -8.30 21.10
N GLU A 69 -27.67 -8.05 20.94
CA GLU A 69 -28.18 -6.99 20.06
C GLU A 69 -27.75 -5.63 20.60
N VAL A 70 -27.10 -4.79 19.78
CA VAL A 70 -26.94 -3.36 20.06
C VAL A 70 -27.25 -2.57 18.79
N ARG A 71 -28.47 -2.04 18.72
CA ARG A 71 -28.84 -0.90 17.87
C ARG A 71 -28.23 0.35 18.51
N ASN A 72 -27.39 1.10 17.79
CA ASN A 72 -26.90 2.39 18.27
C ASN A 72 -27.14 3.49 17.24
N GLY A 73 -27.88 4.51 17.68
CA GLY A 73 -28.26 5.69 16.91
C GLY A 73 -27.04 6.50 16.47
N LEU A 74 -27.01 6.81 15.18
CA LEU A 74 -26.01 7.67 14.58
C LEU A 74 -26.34 9.13 14.93
N VAL A 75 -25.38 9.81 15.55
CA VAL A 75 -25.43 11.25 15.81
C VAL A 75 -25.29 11.97 14.47
N MET A 76 -26.21 12.89 14.20
CA MET A 76 -26.27 13.67 12.96
C MET A 76 -24.99 14.50 12.76
N ALA A 77 -24.49 14.53 11.54
CA ALA A 77 -23.29 15.26 11.13
C ALA A 77 -23.54 16.78 11.07
N ASP A 78 -22.55 17.59 11.45
CA ASP A 78 -22.66 19.05 11.49
C ASP A 78 -22.63 19.66 10.07
N ARG A 79 -23.47 20.68 9.83
CA ARG A 79 -23.57 21.35 8.53
C ARG A 79 -22.59 22.51 8.45
N GLY A 80 -22.03 22.75 7.27
CA GLY A 80 -21.46 24.06 7.01
C GLY A 80 -21.50 24.47 5.55
N THR A 81 -21.22 25.74 5.34
CA THR A 81 -21.58 26.49 4.14
C THR A 81 -20.79 26.07 2.91
N ASP A 82 -21.50 25.88 1.79
CA ASP A 82 -21.00 25.52 0.45
C ASP A 82 -21.41 26.60 -0.58
N ARG A 83 -20.73 26.58 -1.74
CA ARG A 83 -20.67 27.57 -2.82
C ARG A 83 -21.98 27.74 -3.63
N ASP A 84 -22.91 26.79 -3.51
CA ASP A 84 -24.12 26.70 -4.35
C ASP A 84 -25.42 26.94 -3.55
N GLY A 85 -25.31 27.21 -2.25
CA GLY A 85 -26.45 27.51 -1.37
C GLY A 85 -27.26 26.29 -0.88
N LEU A 86 -26.84 25.07 -1.21
CA LEU A 86 -27.40 23.83 -0.65
C LEU A 86 -26.48 23.29 0.45
N ALA A 87 -26.96 23.25 1.70
CA ALA A 87 -26.19 22.72 2.81
C ALA A 87 -26.14 21.18 2.76
N LEU A 88 -25.03 20.63 2.26
CA LEU A 88 -24.71 19.20 2.36
C LEU A 88 -24.18 18.86 3.75
N ASP A 89 -24.56 17.69 4.26
CA ASP A 89 -24.07 17.18 5.54
C ASP A 89 -22.55 16.90 5.44
N ARG A 90 -21.77 17.31 6.46
CA ARG A 90 -20.32 17.05 6.53
C ARG A 90 -20.06 15.77 7.29
N LEU A 91 -19.38 14.83 6.66
CA LEU A 91 -19.03 13.56 7.27
C LEU A 91 -17.54 13.52 7.60
N HIS A 92 -17.19 13.35 8.88
CA HIS A 92 -15.81 13.13 9.31
C HIS A 92 -15.49 11.63 9.28
N VAL A 93 -14.58 11.20 8.39
CA VAL A 93 -14.22 9.78 8.23
C VAL A 93 -12.70 9.62 8.22
N PRO A 94 -12.14 8.72 9.04
CA PRO A 94 -10.77 8.28 8.86
C PRO A 94 -10.68 7.30 7.67
N LEU A 95 -9.81 7.58 6.72
CA LEU A 95 -9.45 6.68 5.63
C LEU A 95 -8.21 5.89 6.02
N GLY A 96 -8.30 4.56 5.97
CA GLY A 96 -7.25 3.65 6.42
C GLY A 96 -7.36 3.33 7.92
N PRO A 97 -6.41 2.56 8.47
CA PRO A 97 -5.26 1.96 7.80
C PRO A 97 -5.58 0.62 7.13
N LEU A 98 -6.80 0.09 7.34
CA LEU A 98 -7.22 -1.23 6.86
C LEU A 98 -8.11 -1.18 5.60
N LEU A 99 -8.05 -0.07 4.85
CA LEU A 99 -8.78 0.04 3.58
C LEU A 99 -8.15 -0.90 2.53
N PRO A 100 -8.96 -1.57 1.68
CA PRO A 100 -8.42 -2.42 0.62
C PRO A 100 -7.47 -1.66 -0.32
N ASN A 101 -6.29 -2.23 -0.59
CA ASN A 101 -5.26 -1.61 -1.43
C ASN A 101 -4.81 -0.21 -0.95
N TRP A 102 -4.93 0.05 0.34
CA TRP A 102 -4.44 1.26 0.98
C TRP A 102 -3.04 1.04 1.57
N PRO A 103 -2.16 2.06 1.59
CA PRO A 103 -0.86 1.94 2.23
C PRO A 103 -0.97 1.52 3.69
N ALA A 104 -0.15 0.55 4.09
CA ALA A 104 -0.13 0.07 5.47
C ALA A 104 0.26 1.21 6.43
N GLY A 105 -0.47 1.31 7.54
CA GLY A 105 -0.20 2.32 8.58
C GLY A 105 -0.65 3.74 8.26
N LEU A 106 -0.96 4.07 6.99
CA LEU A 106 -1.43 5.40 6.62
C LEU A 106 -2.87 5.61 7.09
N VAL A 107 -3.11 6.66 7.87
CA VAL A 107 -4.44 7.14 8.20
C VAL A 107 -4.59 8.56 7.70
N VAL A 108 -5.67 8.85 6.99
CA VAL A 108 -6.02 10.20 6.54
C VAL A 108 -7.37 10.55 7.12
N HIS A 109 -7.40 11.51 8.05
CA HIS A 109 -8.62 12.08 8.57
C HIS A 109 -9.20 13.04 7.54
N THR A 110 -10.39 12.72 7.01
CA THR A 110 -11.05 13.56 6.02
C THR A 110 -12.36 14.14 6.52
N THR A 111 -12.70 15.30 5.99
CA THR A 111 -14.07 15.83 6.03
C THR A 111 -14.64 15.72 4.63
N LEU A 112 -15.66 14.90 4.45
CA LEU A 112 -16.37 14.69 3.19
C LEU A 112 -17.64 15.53 3.14
N GLN A 113 -17.92 16.10 1.97
CA GLN A 113 -19.25 16.61 1.61
C GLN A 113 -19.67 15.94 0.30
N GLY A 114 -20.64 15.03 0.39
CA GLY A 114 -20.88 14.07 -0.69
C GLY A 114 -19.68 13.11 -0.82
N ASP A 115 -19.09 13.05 -2.00
CA ASP A 115 -17.88 12.29 -2.31
C ASP A 115 -16.61 13.15 -2.33
N VAL A 116 -16.71 14.47 -2.18
CA VAL A 116 -15.58 15.40 -2.23
C VAL A 116 -14.93 15.55 -0.86
N ILE A 117 -13.61 15.44 -0.81
CA ILE A 117 -12.79 15.75 0.35
C ILE A 117 -12.63 17.27 0.48
N GLN A 118 -13.20 17.84 1.53
CA GLN A 118 -13.10 19.27 1.84
C GLN A 118 -11.87 19.61 2.68
N HIS A 119 -11.46 18.68 3.54
CA HIS A 119 -10.29 18.82 4.38
C HIS A 119 -9.62 17.46 4.56
N ALA A 120 -8.29 17.42 4.55
CA ALA A 120 -7.50 16.22 4.77
C ALA A 120 -6.36 16.47 5.75
N GLN A 121 -6.21 15.58 6.73
CA GLN A 121 -5.08 15.57 7.65
C GLN A 121 -4.49 14.16 7.69
N VAL A 122 -3.17 14.05 7.51
CA VAL A 122 -2.47 12.76 7.56
C VAL A 122 -2.02 12.49 8.99
N ASP A 123 -2.42 11.34 9.51
CA ASP A 123 -1.84 10.76 10.73
C ASP A 123 -0.75 9.79 10.30
N THR A 124 0.49 10.21 10.47
CA THR A 124 1.65 9.36 10.23
C THR A 124 1.71 8.30 11.31
N PRO A 125 1.82 7.01 10.97
CA PRO A 125 2.01 6.00 11.99
C PRO A 125 3.24 6.36 12.84
N ASP A 126 3.10 6.25 14.17
CA ASP A 126 4.25 6.20 15.06
C ASP A 126 5.23 5.18 14.48
N GLU A 127 6.52 5.51 14.47
CA GLU A 127 7.59 4.62 14.03
C GLU A 127 7.30 3.21 14.55
N VAL A 128 6.99 2.30 13.63
CA VAL A 128 6.94 0.88 13.97
C VAL A 128 8.36 0.58 14.44
N GLY A 129 8.51 0.40 15.75
CA GLY A 129 9.82 0.39 16.40
C GLY A 129 10.78 -0.51 15.65
N VAL A 130 11.94 0.06 15.30
CA VAL A 130 13.15 -0.54 14.71
C VAL A 130 13.11 -2.07 14.71
N GLY A 131 12.43 -2.64 13.71
CA GLY A 131 12.11 -4.06 13.68
C GLY A 131 11.82 -4.50 12.26
N GLU A 132 12.83 -5.10 11.63
CA GLU A 132 12.77 -5.99 10.46
C GLU A 132 11.73 -5.60 9.38
N ASP A 133 11.88 -4.41 8.81
CA ASP A 133 11.20 -4.07 7.57
C ASP A 133 11.71 -5.01 6.47
N PHE A 134 10.86 -5.93 6.00
CA PHE A 134 11.18 -6.81 4.86
C PHE A 134 11.71 -6.02 3.66
N TRP A 135 11.20 -4.79 3.43
CA TRP A 135 11.64 -3.89 2.36
C TRP A 135 12.98 -3.17 2.64
N ARG A 136 13.54 -3.30 3.85
CA ARG A 136 14.95 -2.99 4.13
C ARG A 136 15.88 -4.14 3.73
N TRP A 137 15.37 -5.28 3.26
CA TRP A 137 16.18 -6.27 2.54
C TRP A 137 16.52 -5.74 1.14
N PRO A 138 17.74 -5.93 0.60
CA PRO A 138 18.85 -6.75 1.11
C PRO A 138 19.77 -6.08 2.16
N TRP A 139 19.46 -4.88 2.62
CA TRP A 139 20.34 -4.03 3.44
C TRP A 139 20.29 -4.34 4.96
N TRP A 140 19.41 -5.24 5.42
CA TRP A 140 19.25 -5.64 6.83
C TRP A 140 19.29 -7.17 7.03
N PRO A 141 20.03 -7.70 8.03
CA PRO A 141 21.37 -7.34 8.43
C PRO A 141 22.40 -8.11 7.59
N ALA A 142 23.40 -7.37 7.12
CA ALA A 142 24.68 -7.87 6.61
C ALA A 142 25.49 -8.59 7.71
N GLY A 143 24.92 -9.66 8.29
CA GLY A 143 25.54 -10.56 9.27
C GLY A 143 25.80 -11.96 8.72
N THR A 144 25.31 -12.30 7.52
CA THR A 144 25.50 -13.61 6.88
C THR A 144 26.78 -13.73 6.05
N GLY A 145 27.53 -12.64 5.85
CA GLY A 145 28.71 -12.61 4.97
C GLY A 145 28.38 -12.80 3.48
N GLU A 146 27.10 -12.84 3.13
CA GLU A 146 26.63 -12.99 1.76
C GLU A 146 26.73 -11.66 1.02
N LYS A 147 27.33 -11.68 -0.16
CA LYS A 147 27.49 -10.47 -0.98
C LYS A 147 26.15 -10.09 -1.60
N ILE A 148 25.71 -8.86 -1.37
CA ILE A 148 24.55 -8.30 -2.07
C ILE A 148 24.93 -8.08 -3.53
N THR A 149 24.20 -8.68 -4.46
CA THR A 149 24.38 -8.48 -5.89
C THR A 149 23.41 -7.43 -6.44
N SER A 150 23.80 -6.74 -7.51
CA SER A 150 22.91 -5.80 -8.20
C SER A 150 21.66 -6.50 -8.77
N GLY A 151 21.76 -7.78 -9.17
CA GLY A 151 20.60 -8.59 -9.54
C GLY A 151 19.66 -8.89 -8.38
N GLY A 152 20.20 -9.14 -7.18
CA GLY A 152 19.39 -9.30 -5.96
C GLY A 152 18.64 -8.02 -5.60
N VAL A 153 19.32 -6.87 -5.66
CA VAL A 153 18.70 -5.55 -5.47
C VAL A 153 17.61 -5.30 -6.51
N ALA A 154 17.91 -5.56 -7.80
CA ALA A 154 16.96 -5.36 -8.88
C ALA A 154 15.71 -6.22 -8.72
N ARG A 155 15.88 -7.48 -8.29
CA ARG A 155 14.78 -8.40 -8.01
C ARG A 155 13.85 -7.83 -6.93
N ILE A 156 14.38 -7.35 -5.81
CA ILE A 156 13.53 -6.78 -4.75
C ILE A 156 12.85 -5.48 -5.16
N ARG A 157 13.56 -4.59 -5.84
CA ARG A 157 12.95 -3.36 -6.35
C ARG A 157 11.84 -3.65 -7.36
N LEU A 158 11.97 -4.70 -8.18
CA LEU A 158 10.90 -5.15 -9.07
C LEU A 158 9.69 -5.67 -8.29
N VAL A 159 9.89 -6.46 -7.23
CA VAL A 159 8.81 -6.95 -6.35
C VAL A 159 8.04 -5.76 -5.75
N GLU A 160 8.74 -4.77 -5.19
CA GLU A 160 8.14 -3.56 -4.63
C GLU A 160 7.31 -2.78 -5.66
N LEU A 161 7.88 -2.54 -6.84
CA LEU A 161 7.20 -1.80 -7.90
C LEU A 161 6.00 -2.58 -8.43
N LEU A 162 6.05 -3.91 -8.50
CA LEU A 162 4.92 -4.76 -8.89
C LEU A 162 3.80 -4.73 -7.86
N ASP A 163 4.15 -4.67 -6.57
CA ASP A 163 3.18 -4.48 -5.49
C ASP A 163 2.49 -3.12 -5.57
N ALA A 164 3.26 -2.04 -5.78
CA ALA A 164 2.71 -0.70 -5.99
C ALA A 164 1.80 -0.64 -7.23
N LEU A 165 2.24 -1.23 -8.34
CA LEU A 165 1.47 -1.33 -9.58
C LEU A 165 0.18 -2.14 -9.38
N GLY A 166 0.27 -3.25 -8.64
CA GLY A 166 -0.86 -4.11 -8.29
C GLY A 166 -1.92 -3.35 -7.49
N ARG A 167 -1.50 -2.63 -6.45
CA ARG A 167 -2.38 -1.79 -5.63
C ARG A 167 -3.06 -0.71 -6.47
N LEU A 168 -2.29 0.04 -7.28
CA LEU A 168 -2.82 1.09 -8.13
C LEU A 168 -3.91 0.58 -9.08
N PHE A 169 -3.65 -0.52 -9.80
CA PHE A 169 -4.64 -1.06 -10.73
C PHE A 169 -5.80 -1.76 -10.06
N ALA A 170 -5.63 -2.27 -8.84
CA ALA A 170 -6.75 -2.77 -8.06
C ALA A 170 -7.71 -1.64 -7.65
N VAL A 171 -7.18 -0.49 -7.21
CA VAL A 171 -7.98 0.71 -6.93
C VAL A 171 -8.67 1.24 -8.19
N ALA A 172 -7.97 1.22 -9.33
CA ALA A 172 -8.54 1.63 -10.62
C ALA A 172 -9.58 0.66 -11.20
N GLY A 173 -9.85 -0.46 -10.54
CA GLY A 173 -10.77 -1.50 -11.03
C GLY A 173 -10.22 -2.34 -12.19
N TRP A 174 -8.94 -2.18 -12.57
CA TRP A 174 -8.30 -2.97 -13.64
C TRP A 174 -7.71 -4.29 -13.09
N LEU A 175 -8.59 -5.13 -12.54
CA LEU A 175 -8.21 -6.31 -11.76
C LEU A 175 -7.32 -7.31 -12.53
N ASP A 176 -7.49 -7.47 -13.84
CA ASP A 176 -6.62 -8.35 -14.65
C ASP A 176 -5.14 -7.90 -14.62
N VAL A 177 -4.87 -6.60 -14.62
CA VAL A 177 -3.50 -6.07 -14.55
C VAL A 177 -2.96 -6.21 -13.13
N ALA A 178 -3.77 -5.90 -12.13
CA ALA A 178 -3.40 -6.08 -10.73
C ALA A 178 -3.00 -7.53 -10.41
N MET A 179 -3.81 -8.51 -10.84
CA MET A 179 -3.53 -9.93 -10.66
C MET A 179 -2.26 -10.37 -11.39
N ARG A 180 -2.01 -9.87 -12.61
CA ARG A 180 -0.77 -10.19 -13.34
C ARG A 180 0.48 -9.64 -12.65
N ALA A 181 0.38 -8.46 -12.03
CA ALA A 181 1.46 -7.88 -11.25
C ALA A 181 1.77 -8.74 -10.01
N GLY A 182 0.73 -9.16 -9.26
CA GLY A 182 0.88 -10.07 -8.12
C GLY A 182 1.50 -11.41 -8.49
N VAL A 183 1.03 -12.05 -9.58
CA VAL A 183 1.62 -13.31 -10.05
C VAL A 183 3.11 -13.15 -10.40
N LEU A 184 3.48 -12.06 -11.08
CA LEU A 184 4.89 -11.78 -11.39
C LEU A 184 5.75 -11.57 -10.14
N ARG A 185 5.21 -10.87 -9.14
CA ARG A 185 5.84 -10.65 -7.85
C ARG A 185 6.12 -11.98 -7.14
N ASP A 186 5.14 -12.87 -7.09
CA ASP A 186 5.27 -14.17 -6.41
C ASP A 186 6.37 -15.02 -7.08
N PHE A 187 6.36 -15.12 -8.41
CA PHE A 187 7.43 -15.81 -9.15
C PHE A 187 8.81 -15.17 -8.96
N LEU A 188 8.90 -13.84 -8.82
CA LEU A 188 10.16 -13.17 -8.54
C LEU A 188 10.71 -13.55 -7.16
N LEU A 189 9.84 -13.60 -6.14
CA LEU A 189 10.18 -14.03 -4.78
C LEU A 189 10.60 -15.51 -4.74
N GLU A 190 9.99 -16.36 -5.56
CA GLU A 190 10.35 -17.78 -5.72
C GLU A 190 11.64 -18.01 -6.53
N GLY A 191 12.30 -16.94 -7.00
CA GLY A 191 13.55 -17.07 -7.74
C GLY A 191 13.38 -17.49 -9.21
N ALA A 192 12.24 -17.19 -9.84
CA ALA A 192 11.98 -17.53 -11.23
C ALA A 192 13.06 -17.01 -12.20
N GLU A 193 13.24 -17.76 -13.30
CA GLU A 193 14.20 -17.46 -14.36
C GLU A 193 13.98 -16.06 -14.98
N SER A 194 15.05 -15.29 -15.07
CA SER A 194 15.03 -13.91 -15.55
C SER A 194 14.49 -13.76 -16.98
N ALA A 195 14.75 -14.74 -17.85
CA ALA A 195 14.21 -14.74 -19.22
C ALA A 195 12.67 -14.89 -19.24
N TRP A 196 12.11 -15.68 -18.32
CA TRP A 196 10.66 -15.80 -18.16
C TRP A 196 10.06 -14.51 -17.61
N VAL A 197 10.64 -13.97 -16.53
CA VAL A 197 10.21 -12.71 -15.91
C VAL A 197 10.23 -11.58 -16.93
N ARG A 198 11.34 -11.39 -17.65
CA ARG A 198 11.53 -10.34 -18.66
C ARG A 198 10.41 -10.36 -19.70
N ARG A 199 10.15 -11.53 -20.32
CA ARG A 199 9.11 -11.65 -21.35
C ARG A 199 7.73 -11.30 -20.81
N ARG A 200 7.43 -11.71 -19.58
CA ARG A 200 6.12 -11.55 -18.98
C ARG A 200 5.87 -10.12 -18.48
N LEU A 201 6.90 -9.50 -17.89
CA LEU A 201 6.89 -8.11 -17.44
C LEU A 201 6.80 -7.12 -18.61
N LEU A 202 7.58 -7.30 -19.68
CA LEU A 202 7.51 -6.43 -20.86
C LEU A 202 6.12 -6.45 -21.54
N ARG A 203 5.44 -7.61 -21.53
CA ARG A 203 4.04 -7.71 -22.00
C ARG A 203 3.09 -6.92 -21.11
N LEU A 204 3.28 -6.95 -19.80
CA LEU A 204 2.48 -6.17 -18.84
C LEU A 204 2.69 -4.67 -19.07
N ILE A 205 3.95 -4.22 -19.12
CA ILE A 205 4.32 -2.82 -19.40
C ILE A 205 3.70 -2.33 -20.71
N THR A 206 3.85 -3.11 -21.78
CA THR A 206 3.29 -2.75 -23.10
C THR A 206 1.76 -2.61 -23.05
N ARG A 207 1.07 -3.49 -22.31
CA ARG A 207 -0.39 -3.43 -22.15
C ARG A 207 -0.82 -2.14 -21.44
N VAL A 208 -0.14 -1.79 -20.35
CA VAL A 208 -0.44 -0.56 -19.60
C VAL A 208 -0.19 0.67 -20.48
N ARG A 209 0.99 0.77 -21.12
CA ARG A 209 1.35 1.91 -21.99
C ARG A 209 0.39 2.11 -23.18
N ARG A 210 -0.14 1.01 -23.73
CA ARG A 210 -1.10 1.07 -24.86
C ARG A 210 -2.50 1.53 -24.45
N SER A 211 -2.83 1.53 -23.16
CA SER A 211 -4.14 1.99 -22.69
C SER A 211 -4.24 3.51 -22.77
N ARG A 212 -5.01 4.01 -23.74
CA ARG A 212 -5.34 5.44 -23.83
C ARG A 212 -6.34 5.85 -22.77
N THR A 213 -7.30 4.97 -22.45
CA THR A 213 -8.32 5.21 -21.44
C THR A 213 -7.70 5.42 -20.06
N TRP A 214 -6.74 4.57 -19.66
CA TRP A 214 -5.99 4.76 -18.42
C TRP A 214 -5.36 6.15 -18.36
N ARG A 215 -4.51 6.47 -19.35
CA ARG A 215 -3.80 7.75 -19.40
C ARG A 215 -4.74 8.95 -19.38
N TRP A 216 -5.88 8.85 -20.07
CA TRP A 216 -6.85 9.94 -20.14
C TRP A 216 -7.61 10.12 -18.82
N LEU A 217 -8.07 9.03 -18.19
CA LEU A 217 -8.80 9.08 -16.93
C LEU A 217 -7.95 9.49 -15.73
N THR A 218 -6.63 9.29 -15.81
CA THR A 218 -5.70 9.61 -14.73
C THR A 218 -4.78 10.78 -15.01
N ALA A 219 -4.98 11.47 -16.14
CA ALA A 219 -4.30 12.72 -16.41
C ALA A 219 -4.77 13.77 -15.40
N GLU A 220 -3.86 14.64 -14.97
CA GLU A 220 -4.11 15.77 -14.04
C GLU A 220 -4.53 15.35 -12.61
N LEU A 221 -4.81 14.07 -12.37
CA LEU A 221 -5.13 13.56 -11.02
C LEU A 221 -3.91 13.63 -10.11
N GLY A 222 -4.05 14.39 -9.02
CA GLY A 222 -2.97 14.62 -8.07
C GLY A 222 -1.83 15.47 -8.62
N GLU A 223 -2.09 16.24 -9.69
CA GLU A 223 -1.19 17.32 -10.08
C GLU A 223 -1.37 18.50 -9.12
N HIS A 224 -0.27 19.03 -8.61
CA HIS A 224 -0.28 20.26 -7.82
C HIS A 224 0.80 21.17 -8.34
N ARG A 225 0.52 22.48 -8.40
CA ARG A 225 1.40 23.50 -8.99
C ARG A 225 2.82 23.50 -8.39
N HIS A 226 2.98 22.97 -7.17
CA HIS A 226 4.24 22.87 -6.44
C HIS A 226 4.73 21.43 -6.21
N SER A 227 4.01 20.41 -6.70
CA SER A 227 4.41 19.01 -6.56
C SER A 227 5.38 18.59 -7.65
N VAL A 228 6.54 18.09 -7.23
CA VAL A 228 7.60 17.59 -8.13
C VAL A 228 7.24 16.22 -8.74
N VAL A 229 6.14 15.60 -8.29
CA VAL A 229 5.89 14.18 -8.50
C VAL A 229 4.93 13.90 -9.69
N GLY A 230 4.34 14.94 -10.29
CA GLY A 230 3.43 14.82 -11.45
C GLY A 230 2.09 14.17 -11.12
N ASP A 231 1.23 13.96 -12.13
CA ASP A 231 -0.06 13.28 -11.97
C ASP A 231 0.08 11.74 -11.80
N VAL A 232 -1.02 11.05 -11.55
CA VAL A 232 -1.08 9.57 -11.42
C VAL A 232 -0.48 8.86 -12.64
N SER A 233 -0.77 9.35 -13.85
CA SER A 233 -0.26 8.77 -15.11
C SER A 233 1.26 8.88 -15.23
N THR A 234 1.82 10.02 -14.81
CA THR A 234 3.25 10.34 -14.82
C THR A 234 3.99 9.44 -13.83
N ARG A 235 3.49 9.30 -12.60
CA ARG A 235 4.04 8.40 -11.58
C ARG A 235 4.03 6.95 -12.02
N CYS A 236 2.90 6.47 -12.54
CA CYS A 236 2.80 5.11 -13.08
C CYS A 236 3.81 4.88 -14.22
N SER A 237 3.96 5.86 -15.12
CA SER A 237 4.92 5.76 -16.23
C SER A 237 6.38 5.70 -15.74
N ALA A 238 6.71 6.45 -14.68
CA ALA A 238 8.03 6.39 -14.04
C ALA A 238 8.33 4.99 -13.47
N TRP A 239 7.36 4.34 -12.79
CA TRP A 239 7.53 2.97 -12.32
C TRP A 239 7.77 1.97 -13.46
N LEU A 240 7.02 2.09 -14.56
CA LEU A 240 7.21 1.20 -15.71
C LEU A 240 8.60 1.37 -16.34
N ASN A 241 9.11 2.60 -16.42
CA ASN A 241 10.45 2.88 -16.91
C ASN A 241 11.52 2.28 -15.98
N GLU A 242 11.34 2.42 -14.67
CA GLU A 242 12.24 1.85 -13.67
C GLU A 242 12.24 0.32 -13.73
N MET A 243 11.08 -0.32 -13.88
CA MET A 243 10.98 -1.77 -14.07
C MET A 243 11.78 -2.23 -15.32
N GLU A 244 11.70 -1.51 -16.43
CA GLU A 244 12.49 -1.84 -17.64
C GLU A 244 13.99 -1.70 -17.41
N ARG A 245 14.42 -0.67 -16.66
CA ARG A 245 15.81 -0.47 -16.28
C ARG A 245 16.33 -1.61 -15.40
N LEU A 246 15.59 -1.96 -14.35
CA LEU A 246 15.94 -3.04 -13.41
C LEU A 246 16.00 -4.42 -14.08
N LEU A 247 15.22 -4.65 -15.14
CA LEU A 247 15.32 -5.88 -15.92
C LEU A 247 16.71 -6.07 -16.54
N VAL A 248 17.49 -5.01 -16.79
CA VAL A 248 18.86 -5.13 -17.33
C VAL A 248 19.77 -5.80 -16.30
N ASP A 249 19.59 -5.48 -15.02
CA ASP A 249 20.49 -5.88 -13.94
C ASP A 249 20.09 -7.21 -13.28
N LEU A 250 18.94 -7.81 -13.65
CA LEU A 250 18.33 -8.94 -12.93
C LEU A 250 19.23 -10.18 -12.77
N ASP A 251 20.12 -10.43 -13.74
CA ASP A 251 21.10 -11.54 -13.73
C ASP A 251 22.50 -11.10 -13.27
N SER A 252 22.67 -9.84 -12.88
CA SER A 252 23.96 -9.30 -12.52
C SER A 252 24.44 -9.83 -11.17
N ILE A 253 25.69 -10.30 -11.16
CA ILE A 253 26.40 -10.80 -9.99
C ILE A 253 27.37 -9.75 -9.40
N GLU A 254 27.33 -8.52 -9.91
CA GLU A 254 28.19 -7.44 -9.43
C GLU A 254 27.83 -7.10 -7.98
N SER A 255 28.85 -7.03 -7.13
CA SER A 255 28.67 -6.70 -5.71
C SER A 255 28.29 -5.23 -5.56
N VAL A 256 27.22 -4.97 -4.82
CA VAL A 256 26.81 -3.61 -4.43
C VAL A 256 27.40 -3.30 -3.05
N PRO A 257 27.85 -2.07 -2.79
CA PRO A 257 28.23 -1.64 -1.44
C PRO A 257 27.10 -1.92 -0.43
N LEU A 258 27.47 -2.29 0.80
CA LEU A 258 26.52 -2.53 1.90
C LEU A 258 25.81 -1.25 2.38
N ASP A 259 26.37 -0.09 2.05
CA ASP A 259 25.72 1.19 2.25
C ASP A 259 24.52 1.26 1.32
N GLY A 260 23.32 1.07 1.87
CA GLY A 260 22.06 1.09 1.13
C GLY A 260 21.84 2.38 0.33
N PRO A 261 20.75 2.48 -0.44
CA PRO A 261 20.46 3.65 -1.27
C PRO A 261 20.40 4.93 -0.41
N GLY A 262 21.48 5.70 -0.39
CA GLY A 262 21.67 6.88 0.47
C GLY A 262 23.09 7.44 0.55
N SER A 263 24.09 6.75 0.01
CA SER A 263 25.51 7.16 0.04
C SER A 263 25.93 8.12 -1.09
N GLY A 264 25.06 8.45 -2.05
CA GLY A 264 25.36 9.34 -3.16
C GLY A 264 24.19 10.25 -3.55
N ASP A 265 24.44 11.55 -3.49
CA ASP A 265 23.60 12.69 -3.94
C ASP A 265 22.37 13.06 -3.07
N ARG A 266 22.40 14.30 -2.55
CA ARG A 266 21.55 14.85 -1.48
C ARG A 266 20.53 15.84 -2.05
N SER A 267 19.47 15.31 -2.66
CA SER A 267 18.19 16.04 -2.73
C SER A 267 17.23 15.33 -1.78
N VAL A 268 16.83 16.00 -0.70
CA VAL A 268 15.82 15.46 0.23
C VAL A 268 14.52 15.29 -0.57
N PRO A 269 14.04 14.06 -0.83
CA PRO A 269 12.75 13.90 -1.47
C PRO A 269 11.69 14.41 -0.49
N VAL A 270 10.79 15.27 -0.98
CA VAL A 270 9.63 15.67 -0.17
C VAL A 270 8.85 14.41 0.18
N SER A 271 8.64 14.17 1.48
CA SER A 271 7.79 13.09 2.00
C SER A 271 6.46 13.10 1.24
N PRO A 272 6.04 12.00 0.60
CA PRO A 272 4.70 11.89 0.02
C PRO A 272 3.60 12.33 1.00
N GLN A 273 3.80 12.08 2.29
CA GLN A 273 2.91 12.44 3.40
C GLN A 273 2.76 13.96 3.60
N ARG A 274 3.80 14.76 3.31
CA ARG A 274 3.77 16.22 3.49
C ARG A 274 2.92 16.91 2.43
N VAL A 275 2.87 16.36 1.21
CA VAL A 275 2.07 16.90 0.10
C VAL A 275 0.69 16.27 0.01
N LEU A 276 0.45 15.15 0.70
CA LEU A 276 -0.78 14.39 0.58
C LEU A 276 -2.04 15.20 0.97
N PRO A 277 -2.08 15.98 2.08
CA PRO A 277 -3.23 16.84 2.38
C PRO A 277 -3.66 17.72 1.20
N GLU A 278 -2.71 18.47 0.64
CA GLU A 278 -2.95 19.40 -0.48
C GLU A 278 -3.37 18.69 -1.76
N LEU A 279 -2.92 17.44 -1.96
CA LEU A 279 -3.30 16.62 -3.10
C LEU A 279 -4.70 16.01 -2.97
N LEU A 280 -5.22 15.87 -1.75
CA LEU A 280 -6.51 15.23 -1.49
C LEU A 280 -7.65 16.24 -1.37
N GLU A 281 -7.39 17.43 -0.86
CA GLU A 281 -8.41 18.48 -0.75
C GLU A 281 -8.96 18.89 -2.13
N GLY A 282 -10.28 18.96 -2.24
CA GLY A 282 -11.01 19.22 -3.47
C GLY A 282 -11.18 18.01 -4.40
N THR A 283 -10.63 16.84 -4.05
CA THR A 283 -10.75 15.63 -4.87
C THR A 283 -11.94 14.76 -4.44
N GLU A 284 -12.55 14.08 -5.40
CA GLU A 284 -13.49 12.99 -5.12
C GLU A 284 -12.78 11.81 -4.43
N PHE A 285 -13.50 11.07 -3.60
CA PHE A 285 -12.99 9.93 -2.87
C PHE A 285 -12.31 8.87 -3.76
N ALA A 286 -12.84 8.60 -4.96
CA ALA A 286 -12.22 7.66 -5.89
C ALA A 286 -10.86 8.18 -6.42
N SER A 287 -10.80 9.46 -6.77
CA SER A 287 -9.58 10.14 -7.22
C SER A 287 -8.54 10.19 -6.11
N ALA A 288 -8.95 10.51 -4.88
CA ALA A 288 -8.10 10.46 -3.68
C ALA A 288 -7.41 9.11 -3.50
N ARG A 289 -8.16 8.00 -3.67
CA ARG A 289 -7.58 6.65 -3.59
C ARG A 289 -6.56 6.37 -4.69
N LEU A 290 -6.78 6.85 -5.91
CA LEU A 290 -5.81 6.71 -7.00
C LEU A 290 -4.54 7.52 -6.75
N ILE A 291 -4.69 8.75 -6.24
CA ILE A 291 -3.56 9.62 -5.86
C ILE A 291 -2.71 8.92 -4.80
N VAL A 292 -3.32 8.47 -3.70
CA VAL A 292 -2.63 7.72 -2.62
C VAL A 292 -1.95 6.48 -3.17
N ALA A 293 -2.65 5.67 -3.98
CA ALA A 293 -2.09 4.44 -4.53
C ALA A 293 -0.92 4.70 -5.50
N SER A 294 -0.84 5.88 -6.12
CA SER A 294 0.22 6.29 -7.05
C SER A 294 1.46 6.89 -6.38
N LEU A 295 1.42 7.16 -5.08
CA LEU A 295 2.53 7.76 -4.31
C LEU A 295 3.50 6.72 -3.72
N GLU A 296 3.22 5.45 -3.92
CA GLU A 296 4.02 4.31 -3.47
C GLU A 296 5.31 4.13 -4.31
N PRO A 297 6.37 3.48 -3.80
CA PRO A 297 6.52 2.96 -2.44
C PRO A 297 6.72 4.07 -1.41
N TRP A 298 5.92 4.06 -0.33
CA TRP A 298 6.09 4.98 0.78
C TRP A 298 7.47 4.79 1.39
N ARG A 299 8.26 5.87 1.47
CA ARG A 299 9.36 5.97 2.43
C ARG A 299 9.14 7.24 3.22
N SER A 300 9.22 7.13 4.55
CA SER A 300 9.45 8.30 5.39
C SER A 300 10.83 8.86 5.01
N PRO A 301 10.94 10.14 4.64
CA PRO A 301 12.24 10.80 4.43
C PRO A 301 12.97 11.10 5.74
N ASP A 302 12.31 10.91 6.89
CA ASP A 302 12.91 11.12 8.19
C ASP A 302 13.59 9.81 8.68
N GLU A 303 14.65 9.43 7.96
CA GLU A 303 15.79 8.65 8.47
C GLU A 303 17.09 9.17 7.80
N VAL A 304 17.18 10.50 7.65
CA VAL A 304 18.42 11.23 7.33
C VAL A 304 18.58 12.31 8.39
N GLY A 305 19.63 12.14 9.20
CA GLY A 305 19.79 12.78 10.51
C GLY A 305 19.66 14.30 10.55
N SER A 306 19.17 14.77 11.71
CA SER A 306 19.13 16.17 12.10
C SER A 306 20.51 16.84 11.98
N PRO A 307 20.55 18.15 11.70
CA PRO A 307 21.79 18.90 11.73
C PRO A 307 22.34 18.90 13.16
N GLY A 308 23.54 18.33 13.33
CA GLY A 308 24.35 18.63 14.50
C GLY A 308 24.60 20.13 14.53
N GLY A 309 24.01 20.80 15.53
CA GLY A 309 24.40 22.15 15.89
C GLY A 309 25.89 22.15 16.23
N VAL A 310 26.64 23.01 15.56
CA VAL A 310 28.00 23.35 15.95
C VAL A 310 27.85 24.37 17.08
N ASP A 311 28.01 23.91 18.32
CA ASP A 311 28.49 24.75 19.41
C ASP A 311 30.02 24.61 19.45
N ASP A 312 30.67 25.78 19.40
CA ASP A 312 32.10 26.13 19.50
C ASP A 312 33.11 25.63 18.45
#